data_AF-A0A3A8WHJ7-F1
#
_entry.id   AF-A0A3A8WHJ7-F1
#
_cell.length_a   1.000
_cell.length_b   1.000
_cell.length_c   1.000
_cell.angle_alpha   90.00
_cell.angle_beta   90.00
_cell.angle_gamma   90.00
#
_symmetry.space_group_name_H-M   'P 1'
#
loop_
_entity.id
_entity.type
_entity.pdbx_description
1 polymer ?
#
loop_
_entity_poly.entity_id
_entity_poly.type
_entity_poly.pdbx_seq_one_letter_code
_entity_poly.pdbx_strand_id
1 'polypeptide(L)'
;MGTFDDANVDKDLLSQIFADEGDDAETDALLDEMLKDVEREASRRSGEETPAAVQEEPAAEEPAADTEPAAEEPAAQEEPAEQVPAEEPQPEKEEAPTTMPAFETNTENDPILKEAKQIMDEERKGGTITTITAGTTIKGGISSDGSLEVMGVITGDVECQGKVAIVGTVTGNVIASEIYVSSKRLEGGLSSEGTVKIGVGTIIIGDVDATSAYIAGAVKGDIDVNGHVIVDSTAIVQGNIKAKSIQVNNGAVVDGYCSLNYAGVNLEDFFAGTNVN
;
A
#
# COMPACT_ATOMS: atom_id res chain seq x y z
N MET A 1 43.04 50.09 28.75
CA MET A 1 42.88 51.43 29.33
C MET A 1 41.42 51.80 29.17
N GLY A 2 40.69 52.01 30.28
CA GLY A 2 39.27 52.35 30.28
C GLY A 2 38.48 51.64 31.38
N THR A 3 38.53 52.19 32.58
CA THR A 3 37.59 51.93 33.69
C THR A 3 36.29 52.67 33.44
N PHE A 4 35.14 52.03 33.64
CA PHE A 4 33.88 52.71 33.99
C PHE A 4 33.07 51.81 34.95
N ASP A 5 32.85 52.39 36.13
CA ASP A 5 31.96 52.00 37.21
C ASP A 5 30.48 52.06 36.79
N ASP A 6 29.64 51.57 37.71
CA ASP A 6 28.18 51.69 37.83
C ASP A 6 27.31 50.73 37.00
N ALA A 7 26.65 49.81 37.71
CA ALA A 7 25.20 49.71 37.71
C ALA A 7 24.72 48.73 38.81
N ASN A 8 24.50 49.26 40.02
CA ASN A 8 23.39 48.80 40.85
C ASN A 8 22.11 49.09 40.04
N VAL A 9 21.65 48.13 39.24
CA VAL A 9 20.29 48.16 38.69
C VAL A 9 19.41 47.41 39.68
N ASP A 10 18.52 48.19 40.27
CA ASP A 10 17.70 47.87 41.43
C ASP A 10 16.97 46.53 41.33
N LYS A 11 17.09 45.76 42.41
CA LYS A 11 16.34 44.53 42.70
C LYS A 11 14.82 44.76 42.76
N ASP A 12 14.39 46.02 42.75
CA ASP A 12 12.99 46.46 42.70
C ASP A 12 12.38 46.47 41.28
N LEU A 13 13.19 46.50 40.21
CA LEU A 13 12.65 46.48 38.84
C LEU A 13 12.25 45.07 38.39
N LEU A 14 12.86 44.02 38.96
CA LEU A 14 12.45 42.64 38.69
C LEU A 14 11.20 42.24 39.48
N SER A 15 10.94 42.80 40.66
CA SER A 15 9.74 42.46 41.44
C SER A 15 8.46 43.10 40.90
N GLN A 16 8.54 44.20 40.14
CA GLN A 16 7.37 44.83 39.51
C GLN A 16 7.01 44.26 38.13
N ILE A 17 7.92 43.55 37.46
CA ILE A 17 7.64 42.89 36.17
C ILE A 17 6.98 41.52 36.37
N PHE A 18 7.22 40.84 37.49
CA PHE A 18 6.63 39.53 37.80
C PHE A 18 5.44 39.59 38.77
N ALA A 19 4.91 40.77 39.07
CA ALA A 19 3.79 40.95 40.01
C ALA A 19 2.45 41.28 39.33
N ASP A 20 2.35 41.24 37.99
CA ASP A 20 1.14 41.65 37.26
C ASP A 20 0.71 40.72 36.11
N GLU A 21 0.98 39.42 36.19
CA GLU A 21 0.25 38.42 35.39
C GLU A 21 -0.25 37.28 36.28
N GLY A 22 -1.55 37.34 36.59
CA GLY A 22 -2.39 36.15 36.72
C GLY A 22 -2.38 35.42 38.05
N ASP A 23 -3.25 35.83 38.96
CA ASP A 23 -3.78 35.01 40.04
C ASP A 23 -4.55 33.81 39.44
N ASP A 24 -3.84 32.71 39.20
CA ASP A 24 -4.27 31.58 38.37
C ASP A 24 -4.95 30.46 39.17
N ALA A 25 -5.71 30.83 40.21
CA ALA A 25 -6.59 29.87 40.92
C ALA A 25 -7.72 29.34 40.00
N GLU A 26 -8.07 30.06 38.93
CA GLU A 26 -9.08 29.64 37.95
C GLU A 26 -8.51 28.73 36.84
N THR A 27 -7.24 28.90 36.44
CA THR A 27 -6.59 28.02 35.44
C THR A 27 -6.19 26.68 36.04
N ASP A 28 -5.73 26.62 37.30
CA ASP A 28 -5.52 25.34 38.00
C ASP A 28 -6.85 24.57 38.20
N ALA A 29 -7.96 25.29 38.43
CA ALA A 29 -9.29 24.68 38.51
C ALA A 29 -9.78 24.12 37.16
N LEU A 30 -9.49 24.83 36.04
CA LEU A 30 -9.83 24.37 34.70
C LEU A 30 -8.99 23.17 34.25
N LEU A 31 -7.70 23.11 34.61
CA LEU A 31 -6.88 21.92 34.35
C LEU A 31 -7.36 20.69 35.15
N ASP A 32 -7.77 20.86 36.40
CA ASP A 32 -8.29 19.77 37.23
C ASP A 32 -9.70 19.30 36.79
N GLU A 33 -10.50 20.17 36.16
CA GLU A 33 -11.76 19.79 35.52
C GLU A 33 -11.52 18.99 34.22
N MET A 34 -10.57 19.42 33.38
CA MET A 34 -10.20 18.72 32.15
C MET A 34 -9.57 17.34 32.41
N LEU A 35 -8.79 17.18 33.49
CA LEU A 35 -8.24 15.89 33.91
C LEU A 35 -9.34 14.90 34.35
N LYS A 36 -10.37 15.38 35.07
CA LYS A 36 -11.52 14.55 35.48
C LYS A 36 -12.35 14.09 34.29
N ASP A 37 -12.49 14.91 33.25
CA ASP A 37 -13.21 14.51 32.04
C ASP A 37 -12.44 13.45 31.23
N VAL A 38 -11.10 13.52 31.18
CA VAL A 38 -10.26 12.49 30.55
C VAL A 38 -10.32 11.17 31.33
N GLU A 39 -10.28 11.19 32.67
CA GLU A 39 -10.47 9.99 33.49
C GLU A 39 -11.88 9.41 33.38
N ARG A 40 -12.90 10.25 33.23
CA ARG A 40 -14.30 9.82 33.03
C ARG A 40 -14.52 9.22 31.64
N GLU A 41 -13.85 9.72 30.62
CA GLU A 41 -13.83 9.12 29.28
C GLU A 41 -13.06 7.80 29.24
N ALA A 42 -11.92 7.69 29.94
CA ALA A 42 -11.17 6.45 30.07
C ALA A 42 -11.97 5.36 30.81
N SER A 43 -12.70 5.74 31.86
CA SER A 43 -13.57 4.83 32.62
C SER A 43 -14.81 4.40 31.81
N ARG A 44 -15.33 5.25 30.93
CA ARG A 44 -16.42 4.89 29.98
C ARG A 44 -15.96 3.92 28.89
N ARG A 45 -14.68 3.96 28.50
CA ARG A 45 -14.10 3.03 27.51
C ARG A 45 -13.71 1.66 28.10
N SER A 46 -13.74 1.53 29.43
CA SER A 46 -13.42 0.31 30.20
C SER A 46 -14.67 -0.43 30.73
N GLY A 47 -15.87 0.02 30.35
CA GLY A 47 -17.14 -0.40 30.97
C GLY A 47 -17.96 -1.45 30.22
N GLU A 48 -17.39 -2.18 29.26
CA GLU A 48 -18.09 -3.28 28.59
C GLU A 48 -17.26 -4.57 28.68
N GLU A 49 -17.10 -5.08 29.90
CA GLU A 49 -16.86 -6.51 30.15
C GLU A 49 -17.42 -6.83 31.54
N THR A 50 -18.61 -7.41 31.56
CA THR A 50 -19.25 -7.95 32.77
C THR A 50 -18.45 -9.14 33.30
N PRO A 51 -18.08 -9.18 34.60
CA PRO A 51 -17.68 -10.41 35.26
C PRO A 51 -18.91 -11.03 35.95
N ALA A 52 -19.42 -12.14 35.43
CA ALA A 52 -20.37 -12.98 36.15
C ALA A 52 -19.62 -14.20 36.72
N ALA A 53 -19.44 -14.21 38.04
CA ALA A 53 -19.09 -15.41 38.79
C ALA A 53 -20.35 -16.26 39.02
N VAL A 54 -20.21 -17.60 39.07
CA VAL A 54 -20.80 -18.52 40.06
C VAL A 54 -20.52 -20.00 39.67
N GLN A 55 -19.67 -20.62 40.50
CA GLN A 55 -19.74 -21.95 41.15
C GLN A 55 -19.52 -23.29 40.39
N GLU A 56 -18.53 -24.01 40.95
CA GLU A 56 -18.44 -25.45 41.30
C GLU A 56 -18.53 -26.55 40.22
N GLU A 57 -17.37 -27.24 40.09
CA GLU A 57 -17.12 -28.61 39.62
C GLU A 57 -17.88 -29.69 40.45
N PRO A 58 -18.11 -30.95 39.97
CA PRO A 58 -17.02 -31.85 39.55
C PRO A 58 -17.30 -32.99 38.52
N ALA A 59 -16.18 -33.61 38.09
CA ALA A 59 -16.00 -34.98 37.55
C ALA A 59 -16.57 -35.32 36.16
N ALA A 60 -15.94 -36.09 35.27
CA ALA A 60 -14.63 -36.74 35.14
C ALA A 60 -14.50 -37.28 33.68
N GLU A 61 -13.30 -37.76 33.34
CA GLU A 61 -12.94 -38.67 32.21
C GLU A 61 -12.74 -38.11 30.79
N GLU A 62 -11.47 -37.98 30.40
CA GLU A 62 -10.94 -38.39 29.09
C GLU A 62 -10.63 -39.90 29.11
N PRO A 63 -10.26 -40.60 28.01
CA PRO A 63 -10.52 -40.42 26.56
C PRO A 63 -11.00 -41.74 25.89
N ALA A 64 -11.49 -41.70 24.65
CA ALA A 64 -11.29 -42.73 23.60
C ALA A 64 -12.27 -42.53 22.44
N ALA A 65 -11.75 -42.26 21.25
CA ALA A 65 -12.47 -42.43 19.99
C ALA A 65 -11.83 -43.62 19.27
N ASP A 66 -12.58 -44.70 19.15
CA ASP A 66 -12.29 -45.83 18.27
C ASP A 66 -13.63 -46.40 17.83
N THR A 67 -13.95 -46.25 16.54
CA THR A 67 -14.69 -47.22 15.70
C THR A 67 -15.02 -46.59 14.33
N GLU A 68 -14.25 -46.98 13.32
CA GLU A 68 -14.72 -47.24 11.95
C GLU A 68 -15.77 -48.40 11.97
N PRO A 69 -16.70 -48.56 10.99
CA PRO A 69 -16.32 -48.78 9.58
C PRO A 69 -17.33 -48.38 8.47
N ALA A 70 -16.87 -48.63 7.24
CA ALA A 70 -17.60 -49.12 6.07
C ALA A 70 -18.01 -48.10 4.97
N ALA A 71 -17.38 -48.37 3.82
CA ALA A 71 -17.62 -47.89 2.48
C ALA A 71 -19.06 -48.11 1.96
N GLU A 72 -19.45 -47.29 0.98
CA GLU A 72 -20.20 -47.74 -0.18
C GLU A 72 -19.90 -46.81 -1.39
N GLU A 73 -19.47 -47.44 -2.50
CA GLU A 73 -19.37 -46.85 -3.84
C GLU A 73 -20.77 -46.54 -4.41
N PRO A 74 -20.85 -45.89 -5.59
CA PRO A 74 -21.31 -46.74 -6.70
C PRO A 74 -20.47 -46.59 -7.96
N ALA A 75 -20.05 -47.75 -8.47
CA ALA A 75 -19.58 -47.97 -9.82
C ALA A 75 -20.75 -48.31 -10.77
N ALA A 76 -20.65 -47.73 -11.97
CA ALA A 76 -20.96 -48.28 -13.30
C ALA A 76 -22.35 -48.87 -13.63
N GLN A 77 -22.90 -48.40 -14.76
CA GLN A 77 -23.24 -49.30 -15.88
C GLN A 77 -23.12 -48.58 -17.24
N GLU A 78 -22.45 -49.28 -18.15
CA GLU A 78 -21.87 -48.96 -19.47
C GLU A 78 -22.89 -49.13 -20.64
N GLU A 79 -22.87 -48.25 -21.67
CA GLU A 79 -22.42 -48.48 -23.08
C GLU A 79 -23.45 -49.13 -24.06
N PRO A 80 -23.30 -49.10 -25.43
CA PRO A 80 -22.13 -48.74 -26.26
C PRO A 80 -22.32 -47.92 -27.58
N ALA A 81 -21.17 -47.40 -28.03
CA ALA A 81 -20.58 -47.27 -29.41
C ALA A 81 -21.37 -46.54 -30.54
N GLU A 82 -20.75 -45.72 -31.41
CA GLU A 82 -19.65 -46.10 -32.33
C GLU A 82 -18.83 -44.89 -32.88
N GLN A 83 -17.53 -44.88 -32.54
CA GLN A 83 -16.29 -44.63 -33.30
C GLN A 83 -16.05 -43.43 -34.30
N VAL A 84 -15.07 -42.59 -33.89
CA VAL A 84 -13.82 -42.06 -34.56
C VAL A 84 -13.87 -41.27 -35.90
N PRO A 85 -12.85 -40.45 -36.28
CA PRO A 85 -11.56 -40.08 -35.64
C PRO A 85 -11.24 -38.55 -35.64
N ALA A 86 -10.08 -38.23 -35.04
CA ALA A 86 -9.47 -36.91 -34.87
C ALA A 86 -9.04 -36.20 -36.17
N GLU A 87 -9.14 -34.86 -36.20
CA GLU A 87 -8.39 -34.01 -37.13
C GLU A 87 -8.11 -32.62 -36.48
N GLU A 88 -6.86 -32.18 -36.57
CA GLU A 88 -6.36 -30.87 -36.11
C GLU A 88 -6.91 -29.75 -37.01
N PRO A 89 -7.35 -28.59 -36.48
CA PRO A 89 -7.72 -27.49 -37.37
C PRO A 89 -6.48 -26.68 -37.77
N GLN A 90 -6.03 -26.89 -39.00
CA GLN A 90 -5.25 -25.89 -39.76
C GLN A 90 -6.19 -24.79 -40.30
N PRO A 91 -5.66 -23.58 -40.58
CA PRO A 91 -6.48 -22.40 -40.85
C PRO A 91 -6.94 -22.34 -42.31
N GLU A 92 -8.26 -22.28 -42.54
CA GLU A 92 -8.84 -22.01 -43.86
C GLU A 92 -9.10 -20.51 -44.07
N LYS A 93 -8.63 -20.05 -45.24
CA LYS A 93 -8.93 -18.76 -45.85
C LYS A 93 -10.40 -18.73 -46.27
N GLU A 94 -11.10 -17.64 -45.96
CA GLU A 94 -12.42 -17.36 -46.52
C GLU A 94 -12.34 -16.23 -47.56
N GLU A 95 -12.86 -16.54 -48.74
CA GLU A 95 -12.88 -15.73 -49.95
C GLU A 95 -13.95 -14.61 -49.87
N ALA A 96 -13.70 -13.55 -50.64
CA ALA A 96 -14.51 -12.34 -50.72
C ALA A 96 -15.89 -12.56 -51.37
N PRO A 97 -16.94 -11.82 -50.95
CA PRO A 97 -18.11 -11.62 -51.77
C PRO A 97 -18.01 -10.33 -52.61
N THR A 98 -18.64 -10.43 -53.77
CA THR A 98 -18.60 -9.59 -54.96
C THR A 98 -19.41 -8.30 -54.88
N THR A 99 -18.82 -7.23 -55.44
CA THR A 99 -19.38 -6.16 -56.31
C THR A 99 -20.69 -5.45 -55.92
N MET A 100 -20.63 -4.12 -55.72
CA MET A 100 -21.40 -3.07 -56.45
C MET A 100 -20.73 -1.68 -56.19
N PRO A 101 -21.12 -0.62 -56.91
CA PRO A 101 -20.59 -0.11 -58.18
C PRO A 101 -19.42 0.89 -58.02
N ALA A 102 -18.63 1.04 -59.08
CA ALA A 102 -17.63 2.10 -59.19
C ALA A 102 -18.30 3.48 -59.22
N PHE A 103 -18.24 4.21 -58.10
CA PHE A 103 -18.24 5.66 -58.14
C PHE A 103 -16.79 6.10 -58.12
N GLU A 104 -16.26 6.35 -59.32
CA GLU A 104 -15.00 7.07 -59.48
C GLU A 104 -15.18 8.48 -58.92
N THR A 105 -14.87 8.65 -57.64
CA THR A 105 -14.40 9.93 -57.13
C THR A 105 -12.93 9.81 -56.85
N ASN A 106 -12.16 10.40 -57.77
CA ASN A 106 -10.79 10.78 -57.56
C ASN A 106 -10.68 11.68 -56.33
N THR A 107 -10.48 11.08 -55.15
CA THR A 107 -10.02 11.79 -53.97
C THR A 107 -9.05 10.92 -53.16
N GLU A 108 -7.98 10.46 -53.80
CA GLU A 108 -6.79 9.87 -53.14
C GLU A 108 -5.97 10.91 -52.34
N ASN A 109 -6.53 12.07 -52.03
CA ASN A 109 -5.95 13.08 -51.16
C ASN A 109 -7.06 13.78 -50.38
N ASP A 110 -7.78 13.04 -49.52
CA ASP A 110 -8.47 13.69 -48.41
C ASP A 110 -7.46 13.84 -47.25
N PRO A 111 -6.87 15.03 -47.03
CA PRO A 111 -5.85 15.24 -46.01
C PRO A 111 -6.35 14.93 -44.60
N ILE A 112 -7.67 14.97 -44.39
CA ILE A 112 -8.34 14.89 -43.10
C ILE A 112 -8.18 13.49 -42.45
N LEU A 113 -8.19 12.40 -43.24
CA LEU A 113 -8.09 11.03 -42.69
C LEU A 113 -6.63 10.62 -42.39
N LYS A 114 -5.67 11.16 -43.15
CA LYS A 114 -4.23 10.99 -42.86
C LYS A 114 -3.80 11.82 -41.67
N GLU A 115 -4.30 13.05 -41.55
CA GLU A 115 -4.09 13.90 -40.37
C GLU A 115 -4.72 13.26 -39.13
N ALA A 116 -5.94 12.73 -39.19
CA ALA A 116 -6.57 12.07 -38.04
C ALA A 116 -5.77 10.85 -37.53
N LYS A 117 -5.21 10.04 -38.43
CA LYS A 117 -4.34 8.91 -38.06
C LYS A 117 -2.97 9.36 -37.54
N GLN A 118 -2.37 10.39 -38.13
CA GLN A 118 -1.09 10.93 -37.67
C GLN A 118 -1.21 11.59 -36.29
N ILE A 119 -2.32 12.27 -36.00
CA ILE A 119 -2.59 12.85 -34.68
C ILE A 119 -2.78 11.73 -33.63
N MET A 120 -3.50 10.65 -33.97
CA MET A 120 -3.67 9.50 -33.07
C MET A 120 -2.36 8.72 -32.83
N ASP A 121 -1.51 8.56 -33.85
CA ASP A 121 -0.21 7.89 -33.72
C ASP A 121 0.86 8.76 -33.03
N GLU A 122 0.76 10.09 -33.09
CA GLU A 122 1.60 11.00 -32.30
C GLU A 122 1.14 11.11 -30.83
N GLU A 123 -0.17 11.04 -30.55
CA GLU A 123 -0.69 10.89 -29.18
C GLU A 123 -0.27 9.57 -28.52
N ARG A 124 -0.08 8.50 -29.30
CA ARG A 124 0.46 7.23 -28.78
C ARG A 124 1.93 7.33 -28.31
N LYS A 125 2.65 8.36 -28.76
CA LYS A 125 4.06 8.62 -28.43
C LYS A 125 4.23 9.49 -27.17
N GLY A 126 3.18 10.19 -26.77
CA GLY A 126 3.08 10.82 -25.46
C GLY A 126 2.21 9.95 -24.58
N GLY A 127 2.80 9.09 -23.75
CA GLY A 127 2.07 8.13 -22.92
C GLY A 127 0.79 8.74 -22.36
N THR A 128 -0.35 8.26 -22.85
CA THR A 128 -1.65 8.82 -22.51
C THR A 128 -1.86 8.62 -21.01
N ILE A 129 -2.18 9.71 -20.31
CA ILE A 129 -2.49 9.67 -18.89
C ILE A 129 -4.01 9.57 -18.76
N THR A 130 -4.49 8.47 -18.20
CA THR A 130 -5.89 8.30 -17.83
C THR A 130 -6.08 8.84 -16.42
N THR A 131 -6.76 9.98 -16.29
CA THR A 131 -7.06 10.58 -14.98
C THR A 131 -8.48 10.24 -14.54
N ILE A 132 -8.60 9.61 -13.37
CA ILE A 132 -9.86 9.33 -12.69
C ILE A 132 -10.08 10.44 -11.67
N THR A 133 -11.04 11.31 -11.95
CA THR A 133 -11.35 12.47 -11.10
C THR A 133 -12.03 12.07 -9.79
N ALA A 134 -11.87 12.94 -8.78
CA ALA A 134 -12.55 12.80 -7.50
C ALA A 134 -14.08 12.78 -7.69
N GLY A 135 -14.75 11.81 -7.09
CA GLY A 135 -16.19 11.55 -7.28
C GLY A 135 -16.52 10.34 -8.16
N THR A 136 -15.52 9.78 -8.84
CA THR A 136 -15.67 8.52 -9.56
C THR A 136 -15.47 7.34 -8.60
N THR A 137 -16.38 6.37 -8.65
CA THR A 137 -16.21 5.08 -7.96
C THR A 137 -16.13 3.98 -9.01
N ILE A 138 -15.00 3.28 -9.03
CA ILE A 138 -14.76 2.17 -9.96
C ILE A 138 -14.89 0.87 -9.16
N LYS A 139 -15.73 -0.04 -9.66
CA LYS A 139 -15.89 -1.38 -9.10
C LYS A 139 -15.55 -2.40 -10.17
N GLY A 140 -14.54 -3.24 -9.91
CA GLY A 140 -14.00 -4.20 -10.85
C GLY A 140 -12.53 -3.93 -11.17
N GLY A 141 -11.99 -4.69 -12.14
CA GLY A 141 -10.60 -4.56 -12.56
C GLY A 141 -10.38 -3.39 -13.51
N ILE A 142 -9.26 -2.70 -13.34
CA ILE A 142 -8.78 -1.65 -14.25
C ILE A 142 -7.54 -2.21 -14.96
N SER A 143 -7.52 -2.17 -16.29
CA SER A 143 -6.34 -2.47 -17.09
C SER A 143 -6.05 -1.27 -17.98
N SER A 144 -4.83 -0.74 -17.89
CA SER A 144 -4.39 0.40 -18.71
C SER A 144 -3.01 0.14 -19.31
N ASP A 145 -2.89 0.38 -20.60
CA ASP A 145 -1.62 0.41 -21.35
C ASP A 145 -0.81 1.69 -21.11
N GLY A 146 -1.45 2.73 -20.55
CA GLY A 146 -0.86 4.05 -20.32
C GLY A 146 -0.45 4.30 -18.87
N SER A 147 -0.29 5.59 -18.56
CA SER A 147 -0.15 6.04 -17.17
C SER A 147 -1.53 6.31 -16.59
N LEU A 148 -1.68 6.13 -15.28
CA LEU A 148 -2.97 6.21 -14.60
C LEU A 148 -2.86 7.11 -13.37
N GLU A 149 -3.78 8.05 -13.24
CA GLU A 149 -3.89 8.92 -12.07
C GLU A 149 -5.26 8.72 -11.42
N VAL A 150 -5.27 8.41 -10.12
CA VAL A 150 -6.48 8.06 -9.37
C VAL A 150 -6.73 9.07 -8.26
N MET A 151 -7.77 9.88 -8.41
CA MET A 151 -8.27 10.76 -7.36
C MET A 151 -9.60 10.27 -6.74
N GLY A 152 -10.15 9.15 -7.23
CA GLY A 152 -11.43 8.58 -6.82
C GLY A 152 -11.33 7.38 -5.85
N VAL A 153 -12.40 6.59 -5.78
CA VAL A 153 -12.42 5.32 -5.02
C VAL A 153 -12.35 4.16 -6.00
N ILE A 154 -11.40 3.26 -5.80
CA ILE A 154 -11.27 2.03 -6.58
C ILE A 154 -11.50 0.83 -5.66
N THR A 155 -12.43 -0.03 -6.07
CA THR A 155 -12.67 -1.33 -5.45
C THR A 155 -12.46 -2.42 -6.50
N GLY A 156 -11.27 -3.02 -6.48
CA GLY A 156 -10.83 -4.04 -7.43
C GLY A 156 -9.35 -3.90 -7.77
N ASP A 157 -8.87 -4.80 -8.63
CA ASP A 157 -7.46 -4.85 -9.02
C ASP A 157 -7.13 -3.79 -10.08
N VAL A 158 -5.93 -3.23 -10.01
CA VAL A 158 -5.44 -2.21 -10.94
C VAL A 158 -4.17 -2.72 -11.60
N GLU A 159 -4.20 -2.91 -12.91
CA GLU A 159 -3.06 -3.30 -13.72
C GLU A 159 -2.71 -2.16 -14.68
N CYS A 160 -1.47 -1.68 -14.64
CA CYS A 160 -1.00 -0.61 -15.51
C CYS A 160 0.41 -0.90 -16.01
N GLN A 161 0.65 -0.77 -17.31
CA GLN A 161 1.99 -0.93 -17.89
C GLN A 161 2.90 0.29 -17.71
N GLY A 162 2.34 1.41 -17.23
CA GLY A 162 3.05 2.67 -17.05
C GLY A 162 3.20 3.08 -15.60
N LYS A 163 3.10 4.40 -15.38
CA LYS A 163 3.19 5.02 -14.06
C LYS A 163 1.81 5.14 -13.46
N VAL A 164 1.67 4.78 -12.20
CA VAL A 164 0.40 4.92 -11.45
C VAL A 164 0.58 5.91 -10.32
N ALA A 165 -0.25 6.94 -10.30
CA ALA A 165 -0.35 7.91 -9.21
C ALA A 165 -1.69 7.74 -8.48
N ILE A 166 -1.66 7.34 -7.22
CA ILE A 166 -2.85 7.08 -6.42
C ILE A 166 -2.98 8.16 -5.34
N VAL A 167 -3.95 9.05 -5.49
CA VAL A 167 -4.30 10.10 -4.52
C VAL A 167 -5.56 9.73 -3.72
N GLY A 168 -6.41 8.85 -4.28
CA GLY A 168 -7.72 8.48 -3.74
C GLY A 168 -7.72 7.41 -2.63
N THR A 169 -8.70 6.52 -2.67
CA THR A 169 -8.76 5.32 -1.81
C THR A 169 -8.83 4.10 -2.71
N VAL A 170 -7.93 3.14 -2.47
CA VAL A 170 -7.85 1.92 -3.27
C VAL A 170 -7.94 0.73 -2.35
N THR A 171 -8.85 -0.19 -2.70
CA THR A 171 -9.00 -1.48 -2.06
C THR A 171 -8.87 -2.56 -3.13
N GLY A 172 -7.73 -3.24 -3.18
CA GLY A 172 -7.41 -4.24 -4.20
C GLY A 172 -5.91 -4.32 -4.49
N ASN A 173 -5.50 -5.25 -5.36
CA ASN A 173 -4.10 -5.37 -5.74
C ASN A 173 -3.73 -4.36 -6.81
N VAL A 174 -2.58 -3.72 -6.68
CA VAL A 174 -2.08 -2.76 -7.66
C VAL A 174 -0.80 -3.30 -8.27
N ILE A 175 -0.80 -3.48 -9.58
CA ILE A 175 0.31 -3.95 -10.40
C ILE A 175 0.70 -2.84 -11.36
N ALA A 176 1.91 -2.29 -11.22
CA ALA A 176 2.42 -1.33 -12.20
C ALA A 176 3.95 -1.23 -12.26
N SER A 177 4.48 -0.67 -13.34
CA SER A 177 5.93 -0.48 -13.49
C SER A 177 6.50 0.55 -12.51
N GLU A 178 5.80 1.66 -12.26
CA GLU A 178 6.15 2.63 -11.22
C GLU A 178 4.89 3.03 -10.44
N ILE A 179 4.97 3.02 -9.11
CA ILE A 179 3.83 3.37 -8.25
C ILE A 179 4.17 4.57 -7.38
N TYR A 180 3.31 5.58 -7.42
CA TYR A 180 3.32 6.72 -6.53
C TYR A 180 2.02 6.74 -5.72
N VAL A 181 2.13 6.59 -4.41
CA VAL A 181 0.97 6.57 -3.51
C VAL A 181 0.99 7.85 -2.68
N SER A 182 -0.04 8.69 -2.85
CA SER A 182 -0.34 9.86 -2.03
C SER A 182 -1.78 9.80 -1.53
N SER A 183 -2.21 8.61 -1.13
CA SER A 183 -3.57 8.27 -0.71
C SER A 183 -3.71 8.21 0.80
N LYS A 184 -4.85 8.66 1.34
CA LYS A 184 -5.08 8.60 2.79
C LYS A 184 -5.13 7.16 3.33
N ARG A 185 -5.69 6.25 2.53
CA ARG A 185 -5.80 4.83 2.87
C ARG A 185 -5.69 3.99 1.60
N LEU A 186 -4.80 3.01 1.62
CA LEU A 186 -4.66 1.98 0.61
C LEU A 186 -4.65 0.62 1.30
N GLU A 187 -5.54 -0.27 0.87
CA GLU A 187 -5.63 -1.63 1.37
C GLU A 187 -5.45 -2.60 0.21
N GLY A 188 -4.52 -3.54 0.35
CA GLY A 188 -4.22 -4.54 -0.68
C GLY A 188 -2.74 -4.63 -1.00
N GLY A 189 -2.38 -5.62 -1.82
CA GLY A 189 -1.02 -5.87 -2.23
C GLY A 189 -0.53 -4.87 -3.26
N LEU A 190 0.68 -4.36 -3.08
CA LEU A 190 1.35 -3.47 -4.03
C LEU A 190 2.47 -4.24 -4.72
N SER A 191 2.31 -4.55 -6.00
CA SER A 191 3.32 -5.22 -6.79
C SER A 191 3.85 -4.26 -7.85
N SER A 192 5.13 -3.90 -7.76
CA SER A 192 5.76 -3.02 -8.73
C SER A 192 7.02 -3.63 -9.31
N GLU A 193 7.15 -3.58 -10.62
CA GLU A 193 8.36 -4.04 -11.30
C GLU A 193 9.54 -3.07 -11.06
N GLY A 194 9.25 -1.80 -10.76
CA GLY A 194 10.24 -0.74 -10.60
C GLY A 194 10.28 -0.14 -9.21
N THR A 195 10.03 1.17 -9.14
CA THR A 195 10.14 1.94 -7.91
C THR A 195 8.78 2.24 -7.31
N VAL A 196 8.65 2.04 -6.00
CA VAL A 196 7.49 2.43 -5.21
C VAL A 196 7.84 3.67 -4.39
N LYS A 197 7.00 4.70 -4.49
CA LYS A 197 7.13 5.94 -3.72
C LYS A 197 5.86 6.16 -2.91
N ILE A 198 6.01 6.22 -1.60
CA ILE A 198 4.91 6.41 -0.66
C ILE A 198 5.05 7.80 -0.07
N GLY A 199 4.05 8.63 -0.33
CA GLY A 199 3.96 10.00 0.15
C GLY A 199 3.67 10.09 1.65
N VAL A 200 3.84 11.28 2.19
CA VAL A 200 3.56 11.59 3.59
C VAL A 200 2.07 11.45 3.92
N GLY A 201 1.75 11.03 5.14
CA GLY A 201 0.37 10.94 5.61
C GLY A 201 -0.48 9.84 4.94
N THR A 202 0.17 8.95 4.20
CA THR A 202 -0.48 7.77 3.61
C THR A 202 -0.48 6.60 4.59
N ILE A 203 -1.52 5.78 4.55
CA ILE A 203 -1.63 4.56 5.35
C ILE A 203 -1.81 3.39 4.39
N ILE A 204 -0.82 2.51 4.34
CA ILE A 204 -0.85 1.29 3.53
C ILE A 204 -1.01 0.10 4.46
N ILE A 205 -2.00 -0.75 4.16
CA ILE A 205 -2.24 -2.00 4.86
C ILE A 205 -2.19 -3.11 3.82
N GLY A 206 -1.09 -3.85 3.81
CA GLY A 206 -0.83 -4.89 2.82
C GLY A 206 0.65 -5.08 2.55
N ASP A 207 0.93 -6.09 1.75
CA ASP A 207 2.28 -6.46 1.36
C ASP A 207 2.77 -5.58 0.20
N VAL A 208 4.07 -5.26 0.21
CA VAL A 208 4.70 -4.40 -0.79
C VAL A 208 5.88 -5.13 -1.43
N ASP A 209 5.73 -5.48 -2.70
CA ASP A 209 6.74 -6.10 -3.54
C ASP A 209 7.27 -5.07 -4.56
N ALA A 210 8.57 -4.75 -4.51
CA ALA A 210 9.17 -3.80 -5.45
C ALA A 210 10.66 -4.04 -5.74
N THR A 211 11.20 -3.38 -6.76
CA THR A 211 12.65 -3.32 -6.96
C THR A 211 13.30 -2.28 -6.07
N SER A 212 12.66 -1.14 -5.81
CA SER A 212 13.16 -0.12 -4.87
C SER A 212 12.00 0.61 -4.22
N ALA A 213 12.15 0.98 -2.95
CA ALA A 213 11.07 1.63 -2.20
C ALA A 213 11.54 2.90 -1.50
N TYR A 214 10.71 3.93 -1.58
CA TYR A 214 10.84 5.17 -0.81
C TYR A 214 9.60 5.34 0.04
N ILE A 215 9.77 5.37 1.35
CA ILE A 215 8.67 5.30 2.32
C ILE A 215 8.66 6.58 3.13
N ALA A 216 7.65 7.44 2.98
CA ALA A 216 7.44 8.62 3.83
C ALA A 216 6.14 8.56 4.66
N GLY A 217 5.34 7.49 4.50
CA GLY A 217 4.06 7.28 5.17
C GLY A 217 4.06 6.15 6.20
N ALA A 218 2.87 5.77 6.66
CA ALA A 218 2.66 4.63 7.53
C ALA A 218 2.39 3.37 6.70
N VAL A 219 3.18 2.31 6.91
CA VAL A 219 3.04 1.03 6.22
C VAL A 219 2.89 -0.08 7.26
N LYS A 220 1.83 -0.86 7.11
CA LYS A 220 1.58 -2.05 7.92
C LYS A 220 1.49 -3.27 7.00
N GLY A 221 2.48 -4.15 7.10
CA GLY A 221 2.59 -5.34 6.26
C GLY A 221 4.04 -5.73 6.03
N ASP A 222 4.23 -6.79 5.23
CA ASP A 222 5.56 -7.24 4.86
C ASP A 222 6.06 -6.49 3.62
N ILE A 223 7.29 -6.00 3.70
CA ILE A 223 7.93 -5.26 2.62
C ILE A 223 9.02 -6.15 2.03
N ASP A 224 8.88 -6.55 0.77
CA ASP A 224 9.89 -7.30 0.02
C ASP A 224 10.44 -6.45 -1.13
N VAL A 225 11.69 -6.02 -0.98
CA VAL A 225 12.35 -5.13 -1.93
C VAL A 225 13.71 -5.69 -2.32
N ASN A 226 13.87 -6.02 -3.60
CA ASN A 226 15.11 -6.63 -4.09
C ASN A 226 16.30 -5.65 -4.14
N GLY A 227 16.05 -4.34 -4.01
CA GLY A 227 17.04 -3.29 -4.10
C GLY A 227 17.17 -2.46 -2.82
N HIS A 228 17.18 -1.14 -2.99
CA HIS A 228 17.36 -0.18 -1.92
C HIS A 228 16.01 0.28 -1.37
N VAL A 229 15.92 0.36 -0.04
CA VAL A 229 14.79 0.92 0.69
C VAL A 229 15.25 2.16 1.42
N ILE A 230 14.58 3.28 1.19
CA ILE A 230 14.81 4.54 1.89
C ILE A 230 13.58 4.86 2.70
N VAL A 231 13.75 4.93 4.02
CA VAL A 231 12.71 5.31 4.97
C VAL A 231 12.93 6.77 5.35
N ASP A 232 11.92 7.60 5.09
CA ASP A 232 11.95 9.04 5.32
C ASP A 232 11.61 9.41 6.77
N SER A 233 11.84 10.67 7.15
CA SER A 233 11.75 11.15 8.53
C SER A 233 10.36 11.03 9.17
N THR A 234 9.29 10.90 8.39
CA THR A 234 7.91 10.78 8.89
C THR A 234 7.33 9.38 8.78
N ALA A 235 8.13 8.42 8.30
CA ALA A 235 7.64 7.08 8.03
C ALA A 235 7.49 6.24 9.29
N ILE A 236 6.42 5.45 9.32
CA ILE A 236 6.14 4.49 10.39
C ILE A 236 5.93 3.14 9.72
N VAL A 237 6.84 2.20 9.91
CA VAL A 237 6.72 0.86 9.35
C VAL A 237 6.46 -0.13 10.46
N GLN A 238 5.37 -0.89 10.36
CA GLN A 238 5.02 -1.97 11.27
C GLN A 238 4.93 -3.28 10.49
N GLY A 239 5.96 -4.12 10.56
CA GLY A 239 6.03 -5.38 9.83
C GLY A 239 7.45 -5.82 9.50
N ASN A 240 7.60 -6.90 8.73
CA ASN A 240 8.92 -7.39 8.35
C ASN A 240 9.42 -6.68 7.09
N ILE A 241 10.69 -6.28 7.08
CA ILE A 241 11.34 -5.66 5.93
C ILE A 241 12.40 -6.62 5.41
N LYS A 242 12.24 -7.08 4.17
CA LYS A 242 13.25 -7.81 3.42
C LYS A 242 13.81 -6.89 2.35
N ALA A 243 15.09 -6.59 2.44
CA ALA A 243 15.73 -5.68 1.48
C ALA A 243 17.14 -6.14 1.10
N LYS A 244 17.74 -5.54 0.08
CA LYS A 244 19.20 -5.64 -0.14
C LYS A 244 19.97 -4.59 0.66
N SER A 245 19.41 -3.39 0.79
CA SER A 245 19.97 -2.30 1.59
C SER A 245 18.83 -1.45 2.14
N ILE A 246 18.95 -1.03 3.39
CA ILE A 246 18.00 -0.12 4.03
C ILE A 246 18.72 1.14 4.49
N GLN A 247 18.16 2.30 4.18
CA GLN A 247 18.57 3.60 4.68
C GLN A 247 17.42 4.19 5.47
N VAL A 248 17.66 4.53 6.72
CA VAL A 248 16.65 5.10 7.62
C VAL A 248 17.04 6.53 7.96
N ASN A 249 16.18 7.50 7.66
CA ASN A 249 16.38 8.89 8.03
C ASN A 249 15.94 9.16 9.48
N ASN A 250 16.43 10.27 10.05
CA ASN A 250 16.09 10.67 11.42
C ASN A 250 14.59 10.95 11.56
N GLY A 251 13.93 10.30 12.53
CA GLY A 251 12.50 10.47 12.79
C GLY A 251 11.63 9.32 12.29
N ALA A 252 12.16 8.46 11.41
CA ALA A 252 11.50 7.24 11.01
C ALA A 252 11.36 6.27 12.20
N VAL A 253 10.19 5.64 12.32
CA VAL A 253 9.93 4.59 13.30
C VAL A 253 9.73 3.29 12.55
N VAL A 254 10.57 2.29 12.82
CA VAL A 254 10.45 0.95 12.24
C VAL A 254 10.27 -0.03 13.38
N ASP A 255 9.11 -0.66 13.44
CA ASP A 255 8.74 -1.69 14.40
C ASP A 255 8.54 -3.02 13.68
N GLY A 256 9.51 -3.91 13.80
CA GLY A 256 9.45 -5.24 13.18
C GLY A 256 10.84 -5.81 12.88
N TYR A 257 10.86 -6.91 12.15
CA TYR A 257 12.09 -7.61 11.81
C TYR A 257 12.62 -7.13 10.45
N CYS A 258 13.84 -6.60 10.43
CA CYS A 258 14.52 -6.26 9.19
C CYS A 258 15.55 -7.34 8.84
N SER A 259 15.40 -7.97 7.67
CA SER A 259 16.33 -8.96 7.15
C SER A 259 16.91 -8.48 5.82
N LEU A 260 18.24 -8.45 5.71
CA LEU A 260 18.91 -8.05 4.48
C LEU A 260 19.31 -9.27 3.63
N ASN A 261 18.37 -10.17 3.34
CA ASN A 261 18.64 -11.46 2.70
C ASN A 261 19.17 -11.33 1.25
N TYR A 262 18.84 -10.24 0.57
CA TYR A 262 19.31 -9.96 -0.79
C TYR A 262 20.69 -9.29 -0.83
N ALA A 263 21.24 -8.92 0.33
CA ALA A 263 22.64 -8.55 0.42
C ALA A 263 23.45 -9.83 0.21
N GLY A 264 24.11 -9.96 -0.95
CA GLY A 264 24.98 -11.10 -1.28
C GLY A 264 26.26 -11.15 -0.43
N VAL A 265 26.15 -10.93 0.88
CA VAL A 265 27.20 -10.98 1.88
C VAL A 265 26.96 -12.23 2.71
N ASN A 266 27.82 -13.24 2.54
CA ASN A 266 27.85 -14.37 3.46
C ASN A 266 28.62 -13.90 4.70
N LEU A 267 27.94 -13.80 5.85
CA LEU A 267 28.57 -13.32 7.08
C LEU A 267 29.66 -14.30 7.55
N GLU A 268 29.48 -15.60 7.29
CA GLU A 268 30.44 -16.64 7.64
C GLU A 268 31.84 -16.40 7.06
N ASP A 269 31.94 -15.88 5.82
CA ASP A 269 33.24 -15.63 5.17
C ASP A 269 34.01 -14.48 5.83
N PHE A 270 33.31 -13.48 6.40
CA PHE A 270 33.94 -12.36 7.08
C PHE A 270 34.46 -12.72 8.48
N PHE A 271 33.80 -13.63 9.19
CA PHE A 271 34.19 -14.04 10.54
C PHE A 271 35.08 -15.30 10.58
N ALA A 272 35.27 -16.00 9.46
CA ALA A 272 36.14 -17.18 9.39
C ALA A 272 37.65 -16.90 9.46
N GLY A 273 38.09 -15.63 9.35
CA GLY A 273 39.51 -15.25 9.23
C GLY A 273 40.32 -15.08 10.52
N THR A 274 39.73 -15.24 11.72
CA THR A 274 40.41 -14.86 12.99
C THR A 274 41.00 -16.04 13.79
N ASN A 275 41.02 -17.26 13.27
CA ASN A 275 41.77 -18.36 13.89
C ASN A 275 43.13 -18.55 13.21
N VAL A 276 44.05 -17.61 13.43
CA VAL A 276 45.48 -17.85 13.24
C VAL A 276 46.11 -17.87 14.64
N ASN A 277 46.60 -19.06 15.01
CA ASN A 277 47.28 -19.43 16.26
C ASN A 277 48.27 -18.38 16.80
#